data_AF-A0A957Y7F6-F1
#
_entry.id   AF-A0A957Y7F6-F1
#
_cell.length_a   1.000
_cell.length_b   1.000
_cell.length_c   1.000
_cell.angle_alpha   90.00
_cell.angle_beta   90.00
_cell.angle_gamma   90.00
#
_symmetry.space_group_name_H-M   'P 1'
#
loop_
_entity.id
_entity.type
_entity.pdbx_description
1 polymer ?
#
loop_
_entity_poly.entity_id
_entity_poly.type
_entity_poly.pdbx_seq_one_letter_code
_entity_poly.pdbx_strand_id
1 'polypeptide(L)' 'MKTGDIAPGFELVDLDGITHRLADFAADIVVLDFWSAECPWSAYYDGWLSERAKEWARRGVRLLAVASNTNETAATLR' A
#
# COMPACT_ATOMS: atom_id res chain seq x y z
N MET A 1 7.70 9.00 14.28
CA MET A 1 8.53 7.88 13.83
C MET A 1 9.81 8.45 13.23
N LYS A 2 10.97 7.84 13.48
CA LYS A 2 12.25 8.20 12.84
C LYS A 2 12.86 6.98 12.15
N THR A 3 13.78 7.21 11.22
CA THR A 3 14.51 6.13 10.54
C THR A 3 15.21 5.22 11.55
N GLY A 4 15.07 3.91 11.37
CA GLY A 4 15.61 2.88 12.27
C GLY A 4 14.65 2.46 13.40
N ASP A 5 13.55 3.19 13.62
CA ASP A 5 12.47 2.69 14.49
C ASP A 5 11.80 1.47 13.84
N ILE A 6 11.31 0.55 14.68
CA ILE A 6 10.40 -0.50 14.24
C ILE A 6 9.12 0.15 13.71
N ALA A 7 8.70 -0.25 12.51
CA ALA A 7 7.44 0.24 11.93
C ALA A 7 6.26 -0.14 12.84
N PRO A 8 5.34 0.79 13.16
CA PRO A 8 4.15 0.48 13.92
C PRO A 8 3.33 -0.61 13.25
N GLY A 9 2.95 -1.64 14.01
CA GLY A 9 2.02 -2.66 13.52
C GLY A 9 0.64 -2.07 13.31
N PHE A 10 -0.03 -2.51 12.26
CA PHE A 10 -1.43 -2.21 11.98
C PHE A 10 -2.07 -3.38 11.23
N GLU A 11 -3.40 -3.40 11.24
CA GLU A 11 -4.22 -4.29 10.43
C GLU A 11 -5.30 -3.49 9.70
N LEU A 12 -5.51 -3.81 8.43
CA LEU A 12 -6.49 -3.16 7.57
C LEU A 12 -7.25 -4.23 6.78
N VAL A 13 -8.50 -3.92 6.43
CA VAL A 13 -9.34 -4.77 5.60
C VAL A 13 -9.32 -4.23 4.18
N ASP A 14 -9.06 -5.09 3.20
CA ASP A 14 -9.10 -4.72 1.78
C ASP A 14 -10.54 -4.69 1.21
N LEU A 15 -10.66 -4.43 -0.09
CA LEU A 15 -11.94 -4.31 -0.79
C LEU A 15 -12.68 -5.65 -0.96
N ASP A 16 -12.01 -6.77 -0.70
CA ASP A 16 -12.55 -8.14 -0.73
C ASP A 16 -12.88 -8.67 0.69
N GLY A 17 -12.66 -7.85 1.73
CA GLY A 17 -12.92 -8.22 3.11
C GLY A 17 -11.78 -9.00 3.77
N ILE A 18 -10.62 -9.13 3.12
CA ILE A 18 -9.46 -9.83 3.67
C ILE A 18 -8.71 -8.89 4.60
N THR A 19 -8.43 -9.36 5.81
CA THR A 19 -7.57 -8.64 6.75
C THR A 19 -6.10 -8.87 6.41
N HIS A 20 -5.37 -7.78 6.24
CA HIS A 20 -3.91 -7.78 6.08
C HIS A 20 -3.27 -7.15 7.31
N ARG A 21 -2.27 -7.81 7.89
CA ARG A 21 -1.46 -7.24 8.97
C ARG A 21 -0.09 -6.90 8.43
N LEU A 22 0.49 -5.77 8.87
CA LEU A 22 1.86 -5.43 8.46
C LEU A 22 2.86 -6.56 8.80
N ALA A 23 2.62 -7.27 9.91
CA ALA A 23 3.44 -8.40 10.34
C ALA A 23 3.41 -9.60 9.38
N ASP A 24 2.38 -9.74 8.54
CA ASP A 24 2.28 -10.82 7.54
C ASP A 24 3.36 -10.68 6.45
N PHE A 25 3.94 -9.48 6.32
CA PHE A 25 5.00 -9.15 5.36
C PHE A 25 6.40 -9.06 5.99
N ALA A 26 6.60 -9.58 7.20
CA ALA A 26 7.87 -9.43 7.94
C ALA A 26 9.11 -10.02 7.25
N ALA A 27 8.93 -10.91 6.28
CA ALA A 27 10.02 -11.48 5.47
C ALA A 27 10.37 -10.65 4.23
N ASP A 28 9.53 -9.66 3.88
CA ASP A 28 9.67 -8.82 2.70
C ASP A 28 10.19 -7.42 3.08
N ILE A 29 10.78 -6.72 2.11
CA ILE A 29 10.94 -5.27 2.19
C ILE A 29 9.60 -4.65 1.78
N VAL A 30 9.01 -3.82 2.64
CA VAL A 30 7.69 -3.23 2.37
C VAL A 30 7.83 -1.74 2.01
N VAL A 31 7.24 -1.36 0.88
CA VAL A 31 6.97 0.02 0.49
C VAL A 31 5.51 0.31 0.80
N LEU A 32 5.27 1.18 1.78
CA LEU A 32 3.92 1.68 2.08
C LEU A 32 3.67 2.95 1.27
N ASP A 33 2.64 2.91 0.43
CA ASP A 33 2.18 4.06 -0.35
C ASP A 33 0.85 4.55 0.23
N PHE A 34 0.87 5.71 0.90
CA PHE A 34 -0.34 6.34 1.43
C PHE A 34 -1.04 7.04 0.27
N TRP A 35 -2.01 6.33 -0.30
CA TRP A 35 -2.59 6.59 -1.60
C TRP A 35 -4.00 7.19 -1.50
N SER A 36 -4.43 7.82 -2.60
CA SER A 36 -5.76 8.41 -2.78
C SER A 36 -6.23 8.18 -4.21
N ALA A 37 -7.45 7.69 -4.36
CA ALA A 37 -8.12 7.55 -5.66
C ALA A 37 -8.47 8.91 -6.28
N GLU A 38 -8.69 9.92 -5.44
CA GLU A 38 -9.09 11.26 -5.86
C GLU A 38 -7.90 12.22 -6.05
N CYS A 39 -6.66 11.76 -5.80
CA CYS A 39 -5.47 12.57 -5.97
C CYS A 39 -4.90 12.48 -7.39
N PRO A 40 -4.81 13.59 -8.14
CA PRO A 40 -4.24 13.59 -9.50
C PRO A 40 -2.77 13.12 -9.56
N TRP A 41 -2.00 13.36 -8.49
CA TRP A 41 -0.61 12.91 -8.42
C TRP A 41 -0.51 11.40 -8.21
N SER A 42 -1.36 10.82 -7.38
CA SER A 42 -1.45 9.37 -7.23
C SER A 42 -1.78 8.72 -8.58
N ALA A 43 -2.85 9.21 -9.25
CA ALA A 43 -3.23 8.74 -10.58
C ALA A 43 -2.10 8.85 -11.62
N TYR A 44 -1.29 9.91 -11.56
CA TYR A 44 -0.13 10.08 -12.44
C TYR A 44 0.94 9.00 -12.23
N TYR A 45 1.15 8.54 -10.99
CA TYR A 45 2.15 7.54 -10.63
C TYR A 45 1.64 6.09 -10.63
N ASP A 46 0.33 5.84 -10.60
CA ASP A 46 -0.26 4.50 -10.47
C ASP A 46 0.31 3.50 -11.49
N GLY A 47 0.40 3.90 -12.77
CA GLY A 47 0.97 3.04 -13.82
C GLY A 47 2.45 2.73 -13.57
N TRP A 48 3.22 3.72 -13.12
CA TRP A 48 4.64 3.56 -12.79
C TRP A 48 4.81 2.62 -11.59
N LEU A 49 4.04 2.81 -10.52
CA LEU A 49 4.09 1.99 -9.30
C LEU A 49 3.62 0.56 -9.56
N SER A 50 2.60 0.38 -10.40
CA SER A 50 2.08 -0.94 -10.79
C SER A 50 3.12 -1.77 -11.53
N GLU A 51 3.85 -1.19 -12.48
CA GLU A 51 4.93 -1.89 -13.17
C GLU A 51 6.10 -2.19 -12.23
N ARG A 52 6.42 -1.27 -11.32
CA ARG A 52 7.53 -1.41 -10.37
C ARG A 52 7.23 -2.50 -9.36
N ALA A 53 5.99 -2.56 -8.86
CA ALA A 53 5.54 -3.61 -7.95
C ALA A 53 5.77 -5.01 -8.53
N LYS A 54 5.51 -5.22 -9.84
CA LYS A 54 5.77 -6.50 -10.52
C LYS A 54 7.26 -6.83 -10.56
N GLU A 55 8.11 -5.84 -10.84
CA GLU A 55 9.57 -6.01 -10.88
C GLU A 55 10.16 -6.25 -9.48
N TRP A 56 9.70 -5.49 -8.50
CA TRP A 56 10.11 -5.51 -7.09
C TRP A 56 9.71 -6.79 -6.37
N ALA A 57 8.53 -7.34 -6.68
CA ALA A 57 8.09 -8.60 -6.10
C ALA A 57 9.07 -9.76 -6.37
N ARG A 58 9.74 -9.77 -7.54
CA ARG A 58 10.76 -10.77 -7.87
C ARG A 58 12.04 -10.65 -7.03
N ARG A 59 12.19 -9.55 -6.29
CA ARG A 59 13.33 -9.24 -5.43
C ARG A 59 12.97 -9.23 -3.94
N GLY A 60 11.79 -9.74 -3.56
CA GLY A 60 11.33 -9.75 -2.17
C GLY A 60 10.89 -8.37 -1.66
N VAL A 61 10.46 -7.47 -2.56
CA VAL A 61 9.92 -6.16 -2.19
C VAL A 61 8.42 -6.14 -2.50
N ARG A 62 7.61 -5.72 -1.52
CA ARG A 62 6.15 -5.57 -1.66
C ARG A 62 5.76 -4.11 -1.62
N LEU A 63 4.93 -3.69 -2.56
CA LEU A 63 4.24 -2.40 -2.50
C LEU A 63 2.83 -2.63 -1.94
N LEU A 64 2.48 -1.91 -0.88
CA LEU A 64 1.15 -1.89 -0.29
C LEU A 64 0.60 -0.46 -0.40
N ALA A 65 -0.44 -0.30 -1.23
CA ALA A 65 -1.19 0.94 -1.31
C ALA A 65 -2.24 0.98 -0.18
N VAL A 66 -2.23 2.06 0.60
CA VAL A 66 -3.16 2.28 1.71
C VAL A 66 -4.11 3.41 1.31
N ALA A 67 -5.39 3.08 1.12
CA ALA A 67 -6.45 4.07 0.94
C ALA A 67 -6.56 4.93 2.20
N SER A 68 -5.96 6.12 2.17
CA SER A 68 -5.66 6.89 3.39
C SER A 68 -6.71 7.96 3.70
N ASN A 69 -7.74 8.08 2.88
CA ASN A 69 -8.74 9.14 3.00
C ASN A 69 -10.12 8.55 3.31
N THR A 70 -10.77 9.11 4.32
CA THR A 70 -12.06 8.62 4.84
C THR A 70 -13.25 9.07 4.01
N ASN A 71 -13.06 10.05 3.11
CA ASN A 71 -14.08 10.53 2.18
C ASN A 71 -14.23 9.66 0.93
N GLU A 72 -13.29 8.75 0.67
CA GLU A 72 -13.33 7.86 -0.49
C GLU A 72 -14.20 6.63 -0.21
N THR A 73 -15.01 6.22 -1.19
CA THR A 73 -15.89 5.05 -1.04
C THR A 73 -15.25 3.80 -1.63
N ALA A 74 -15.70 2.61 -1.23
CA ALA A 74 -15.28 1.36 -1.86
C ALA A 74 -15.58 1.29 -3.37
N ALA A 75 -16.49 2.12 -3.89
CA ALA A 75 -16.71 2.24 -5.33
C ALA A 75 -15.64 3.12 -6.01
N THR A 76 -15.11 4.12 -5.32
CA THR A 76 -14.05 5.01 -5.81
C THR A 76 -12.67 4.32 -5.81
N LEU A 77 -12.47 3.32 -4.94
CA LEU A 77 -11.21 2.59 -4.77
C LEU A 77 -11.04 1.39 -5.71
N ARG A 78 -12.09 0.99 -6.46
CA ARG A 78 -12.09 -0.14 -7.41
C ARG A 78 -11.87 0.34 -8.83
#